data_AF-A0AAJ7FGR2-F1
#
_entry.id   AF-A0AAJ7FGR2-F1
#
_cell.length_a   1.000
_cell.length_b   1.000
_cell.length_c   1.000
_cell.angle_alpha   90.00
_cell.angle_beta   90.00
_cell.angle_gamma   90.00
#
_symmetry.space_group_name_H-M   'P 1'
#
loop_
_entity.id
_entity.type
_entity.pdbx_description
1 polymer ?
#
loop_
_entity_poly.entity_id
_entity_poly.type
_entity_poly.pdbx_seq_one_letter_code
_entity_poly.pdbx_strand_id
1 'polypeptide(L)'
;MATLPPRKNPTPTKISKEHLTPLQILLQLGFPEHRAVKALAATGHRGVQLASDWLLTHVRDPTLNSHEPREYVLYACPTGVLAEKLLTFWNESRELGWNGALNFMPHITLVSFFRAPDESAEQIASALESIVDCNEYPDSIGLETYVSQNFMGLFVKDKHAEWLTSIAMRYVNKLANLMITAEAHTNSLHLSLAYQFPNSLFVPLNNMVEQLGSNVPANWELRLYSRDSRLRNAHVHKVTHAHVPREHDELELRPGDYIYLPEGACDASIDGWVEGISWLTGTSGYLPLNHTKRTAESDAWTLHCTIQITDHRPQVGGEVPRSRKPPVLSSNESLDTPDGVPADNEPIEATQPPTIPSRQIFICRHGERIDFTFGTWIPYCFEPNGCYIRRDLNMPKEIPPRNIQDFQNDSPLTTLGEMQATLVGGAMRSSNVKIDVAFTSPSLRCVQTLSQILKGLGSDVSMKVEPGLIEWLAWYPNGLPTWMSPDELVKAGFNVDTNYEPIVKTKELPQRENAAQYYERSFELIKKIIENTNTTSCRSHTIGPKSSISCVFNGS
;
A
#
# COMPACT_ATOMS: atom_id res chain seq x y z
N MET A 1 32.35 33.91 -38.77
CA MET A 1 31.35 34.56 -37.90
C MET A 1 30.07 34.71 -38.70
N ALA A 2 29.01 34.00 -38.34
CA ALA A 2 27.67 34.21 -38.87
C ALA A 2 26.71 34.20 -37.66
N THR A 3 26.22 35.37 -37.30
CA THR A 3 25.25 35.56 -36.22
C THR A 3 23.84 35.25 -36.74
N LEU A 4 23.12 34.39 -36.02
CA LEU A 4 21.72 34.07 -36.28
C LEU A 4 20.82 35.32 -36.12
N PRO A 5 19.72 35.43 -36.88
CA PRO A 5 18.86 36.61 -36.87
C PRO A 5 18.04 36.73 -35.56
N PRO A 6 17.65 37.96 -35.17
CA PRO A 6 16.98 38.22 -33.90
C PRO A 6 15.53 37.67 -33.92
N ARG A 7 15.19 36.87 -32.91
CA ARG A 7 13.83 36.33 -32.73
C ARG A 7 12.87 37.45 -32.29
N LYS A 8 11.74 37.58 -32.99
CA LYS A 8 10.71 38.64 -32.80
C LYS A 8 9.82 38.48 -31.57
N ASN A 9 9.96 37.41 -30.79
CA ASN A 9 9.22 37.24 -29.53
C ASN A 9 10.22 37.04 -28.38
N PRO A 10 10.18 37.85 -27.32
CA PRO A 10 10.94 37.57 -26.12
C PRO A 10 10.45 36.25 -25.55
N THR A 11 11.38 35.30 -25.37
CA THR A 11 11.17 34.14 -24.50
C THR A 11 10.68 34.67 -23.15
N PRO A 12 9.60 34.12 -22.54
CA PRO A 12 9.22 34.52 -21.21
C PRO A 12 10.30 34.01 -20.23
N THR A 13 11.28 34.87 -20.00
CA THR A 13 12.27 34.74 -18.94
C THR A 13 11.56 34.93 -17.60
N LYS A 14 11.82 34.00 -16.67
CA LYS A 14 11.39 33.96 -15.27
C LYS A 14 9.93 33.54 -15.04
N ILE A 15 9.68 32.23 -15.15
CA ILE A 15 8.64 31.60 -14.33
C ILE A 15 9.22 31.53 -12.92
N SER A 16 8.72 32.36 -12.00
CA SER A 16 8.75 32.03 -10.58
C SER A 16 8.28 30.58 -10.46
N LYS A 17 9.05 29.67 -9.87
CA LYS A 17 8.60 28.29 -9.63
C LYS A 17 7.42 28.34 -8.65
N GLU A 18 6.24 28.66 -9.15
CA GLU A 18 4.99 28.36 -8.49
C GLU A 18 4.95 26.83 -8.40
N HIS A 19 4.80 26.34 -7.17
CA HIS A 19 4.54 24.92 -6.96
C HIS A 19 3.22 24.59 -7.66
N LEU A 20 3.30 23.91 -8.79
CA LEU A 20 2.11 23.48 -9.52
C LEU A 20 1.28 22.56 -8.63
N THR A 21 -0.03 22.79 -8.59
CA THR A 21 -0.95 21.92 -7.85
C THR A 21 -0.99 20.53 -8.50
N PRO A 22 -1.35 19.48 -7.76
CA PRO A 22 -1.50 18.14 -8.35
C PRO A 22 -2.40 18.11 -9.59
N LEU A 23 -3.49 18.89 -9.58
CA LEU A 23 -4.37 19.05 -10.74
C LEU A 23 -3.63 19.68 -11.93
N GLN A 24 -2.91 20.79 -11.72
CA GLN A 24 -2.14 21.44 -12.79
C GLN A 24 -1.11 20.50 -13.42
N ILE A 25 -0.47 19.65 -12.62
CA ILE A 25 0.48 18.66 -13.12
C ILE A 25 -0.24 17.62 -14.00
N LEU A 26 -1.38 17.07 -13.56
CA LEU A 26 -2.16 16.12 -14.36
C LEU A 26 -2.67 16.74 -15.67
N LEU A 27 -3.07 18.01 -15.65
CA LEU A 27 -3.44 18.74 -16.87
C LEU A 27 -2.25 18.90 -17.83
N GLN A 28 -1.04 19.19 -17.32
CA GLN A 28 0.17 19.26 -18.13
C GLN A 28 0.57 17.90 -18.72
N LEU A 29 0.25 16.79 -18.05
CA LEU A 29 0.40 15.43 -18.57
C LEU A 29 -0.64 15.08 -19.66
N GLY A 30 -1.61 15.95 -19.92
CA GLY A 30 -2.60 15.81 -20.98
C GLY A 30 -3.89 15.11 -20.55
N PHE A 31 -4.10 14.89 -19.24
CA PHE A 31 -5.36 14.34 -18.75
C PHE A 31 -6.48 15.40 -18.80
N PRO A 32 -7.71 15.05 -19.25
CA PRO A 32 -8.86 15.95 -19.16
C PRO A 32 -9.15 16.34 -17.71
N GLU A 33 -9.54 17.60 -17.50
CA GLU A 33 -9.75 18.18 -16.16
C GLU A 33 -10.71 17.36 -15.29
N HIS A 34 -11.87 17.00 -15.82
CA HIS A 34 -12.87 16.22 -15.06
C HIS A 34 -12.34 14.84 -14.62
N ARG A 35 -11.48 14.19 -15.43
CA ARG A 35 -10.86 12.92 -15.07
C ARG A 35 -9.76 13.11 -14.03
N ALA A 36 -8.95 14.16 -14.18
CA ALA A 36 -7.90 14.47 -13.23
C ALA A 36 -8.46 14.78 -11.84
N VAL A 37 -9.52 15.59 -11.77
CA VAL A 37 -10.24 15.88 -10.52
C VAL A 37 -10.81 14.59 -9.90
N LYS A 38 -11.53 13.78 -10.69
CA LYS A 38 -12.05 12.50 -10.22
C LYS A 38 -10.96 11.57 -9.67
N ALA A 39 -9.83 11.48 -10.35
CA ALA A 39 -8.72 10.64 -9.93
C ALA A 39 -8.09 11.12 -8.62
N LEU A 40 -7.93 12.43 -8.45
CA LEU A 40 -7.47 13.02 -7.20
C LEU A 40 -8.45 12.73 -6.05
N ALA A 41 -9.74 12.90 -6.27
CA ALA A 41 -10.77 12.57 -5.28
C ALA A 41 -10.82 11.07 -4.95
N ALA A 42 -10.75 10.19 -5.96
CA ALA A 42 -10.75 8.73 -5.80
C ALA A 42 -9.51 8.22 -5.05
N THR A 43 -8.38 8.93 -5.14
CA THR A 43 -7.12 8.58 -4.48
C THR A 43 -6.86 9.37 -3.19
N GLY A 44 -7.80 10.22 -2.78
CA GLY A 44 -7.73 11.00 -1.54
C GLY A 44 -6.65 12.08 -1.54
N HIS A 45 -6.36 12.65 -2.72
CA HIS A 45 -5.32 13.68 -2.92
C HIS A 45 -3.92 13.29 -2.43
N ARG A 46 -3.61 11.98 -2.40
CA ARG A 46 -2.33 11.45 -1.88
C ARG A 46 -1.12 11.62 -2.81
N GLY A 47 -1.32 12.25 -3.95
CA GLY A 47 -0.24 12.63 -4.88
C GLY A 47 -0.56 12.37 -6.34
N VAL A 48 0.17 13.06 -7.20
CA VAL A 48 0.00 13.01 -8.67
C VAL A 48 0.23 11.61 -9.22
N GLN A 49 1.25 10.89 -8.73
CA GLN A 49 1.60 9.56 -9.23
C GLN A 49 0.42 8.59 -9.04
N LEU A 50 -0.15 8.53 -7.83
CA LEU A 50 -1.25 7.63 -7.54
C LEU A 50 -2.50 7.97 -8.37
N ALA A 51 -2.80 9.25 -8.55
CA ALA A 51 -3.91 9.68 -9.40
C ALA A 51 -3.66 9.36 -10.89
N SER A 52 -2.44 9.51 -11.38
CA SER A 52 -2.05 9.13 -12.74
C SER A 52 -2.16 7.62 -12.95
N ASP A 53 -1.66 6.81 -12.01
CA ASP A 53 -1.76 5.35 -12.08
C ASP A 53 -3.22 4.90 -12.07
N TRP A 54 -4.05 5.50 -11.21
CA TRP A 54 -5.50 5.26 -11.17
C TRP A 54 -6.17 5.56 -12.52
N LEU A 55 -5.82 6.67 -13.18
CA LEU A 55 -6.33 7.01 -14.52
C LEU A 55 -5.95 5.99 -15.58
N LEU A 56 -4.73 5.45 -15.50
CA LEU A 56 -4.23 4.46 -16.44
C LEU A 56 -4.92 3.11 -16.23
N THR A 57 -5.18 2.69 -14.99
CA THR A 57 -5.91 1.44 -14.72
C THR A 57 -7.39 1.54 -15.06
N HIS A 58 -8.00 2.72 -14.90
CA HIS A 58 -9.41 2.98 -15.19
C HIS A 58 -9.67 3.41 -16.64
N VAL A 59 -8.69 3.33 -17.54
CA VAL A 59 -8.85 3.80 -18.93
C VAL A 59 -10.01 3.13 -19.67
N ARG A 60 -10.38 1.91 -19.28
CA ARG A 60 -11.51 1.13 -19.81
C ARG A 60 -12.78 1.19 -18.95
N ASP A 61 -12.76 1.91 -17.83
CA ASP A 61 -13.92 2.06 -16.96
C ASP A 61 -15.02 2.81 -17.75
N PRO A 62 -16.20 2.17 -18.00
CA PRO A 62 -17.31 2.78 -18.74
C PRO A 62 -17.85 4.05 -18.06
N THR A 63 -17.55 4.23 -16.79
CA THR A 63 -18.06 5.31 -15.93
C THR A 63 -17.01 6.34 -15.54
N LEU A 64 -15.81 6.24 -16.10
CA LEU A 64 -14.73 7.20 -15.87
C LEU A 64 -15.18 8.64 -16.17
N ASN A 65 -16.04 8.84 -17.17
CA ASN A 65 -16.58 10.15 -17.55
C ASN A 65 -17.92 10.52 -16.90
N SER A 66 -18.44 9.69 -16.00
CA SER A 66 -19.67 9.99 -15.26
C SER A 66 -19.48 11.21 -14.33
N HIS A 67 -20.55 11.96 -14.07
CA HIS A 67 -20.54 13.10 -13.14
C HIS A 67 -21.24 12.79 -11.80
N GLU A 68 -21.35 11.52 -11.43
CA GLU A 68 -21.95 11.14 -10.16
C GLU A 68 -21.10 11.60 -8.97
N PRO A 69 -21.69 12.31 -7.98
CA PRO A 69 -20.96 12.74 -6.81
C PRO A 69 -20.55 11.55 -5.94
N ARG A 70 -19.39 11.71 -5.31
CA ARG A 70 -18.78 10.75 -4.40
C ARG A 70 -19.43 10.83 -3.02
N GLU A 71 -19.56 9.68 -2.36
CA GLU A 71 -20.12 9.59 -1.00
C GLU A 71 -19.00 9.64 0.02
N TYR A 72 -19.11 10.54 1.00
CA TYR A 72 -18.15 10.72 2.09
C TYR A 72 -18.79 10.37 3.43
N VAL A 73 -17.98 9.96 4.40
CA VAL A 73 -18.44 9.62 5.75
C VAL A 73 -17.36 9.93 6.77
N LEU A 74 -17.76 10.42 7.95
CA LEU A 74 -16.84 10.72 9.05
C LEU A 74 -17.07 9.79 10.23
N TYR A 75 -16.02 9.07 10.62
CA TYR A 75 -16.02 8.15 11.73
C TYR A 75 -15.02 8.55 12.81
N ALA A 76 -15.30 8.18 14.05
CA ALA A 76 -14.30 8.02 15.10
C ALA A 76 -13.90 6.54 15.20
N CYS A 77 -12.62 6.24 15.02
CA CYS A 77 -12.08 4.89 15.04
C CYS A 77 -11.19 4.68 16.28
N PRO A 78 -11.36 3.56 17.00
CA PRO A 78 -10.49 3.22 18.11
C PRO A 78 -9.10 2.83 17.60
N THR A 79 -8.09 3.08 18.42
CA THR A 79 -6.69 2.70 18.21
C THR A 79 -6.06 2.20 19.52
N GLY A 80 -4.90 1.57 19.44
CA GLY A 80 -4.24 0.96 20.59
C GLY A 80 -4.93 -0.32 21.07
N VAL A 81 -4.92 -0.58 22.37
CA VAL A 81 -5.32 -1.87 22.98
C VAL A 81 -6.78 -2.22 22.66
N LEU A 82 -7.70 -1.26 22.71
CA LEU A 82 -9.10 -1.51 22.34
C LEU A 82 -9.21 -1.96 20.88
N ALA A 83 -8.48 -1.35 19.95
CA ALA A 83 -8.53 -1.71 18.54
C ALA A 83 -8.02 -3.14 18.28
N GLU A 84 -6.97 -3.57 18.99
CA GLU A 84 -6.44 -4.94 18.89
C GLU A 84 -7.46 -5.98 19.39
N LYS A 85 -8.13 -5.70 20.51
CA LYS A 85 -9.21 -6.56 21.02
C LYS A 85 -10.41 -6.60 20.07
N LEU A 86 -10.82 -5.44 19.55
CA LEU A 86 -11.92 -5.37 18.59
C LEU A 86 -11.60 -6.10 17.30
N LEU A 87 -10.34 -6.04 16.82
CA LEU A 87 -9.91 -6.79 15.65
C LEU A 87 -9.94 -8.31 15.90
N THR A 88 -9.53 -8.75 17.10
CA THR A 88 -9.61 -10.16 17.51
C THR A 88 -11.08 -10.62 17.52
N PHE A 89 -11.95 -9.87 18.21
CA PHE A 89 -13.40 -10.12 18.21
C PHE A 89 -14.00 -10.14 16.80
N TRP A 90 -13.59 -9.19 15.94
CA TRP A 90 -14.09 -9.09 14.58
C TRP A 90 -13.71 -10.32 13.74
N ASN A 91 -12.47 -10.80 13.86
CA ASN A 91 -12.04 -12.02 13.17
C ASN A 91 -12.75 -13.26 13.70
N GLU A 92 -12.80 -13.45 15.02
CA GLU A 92 -13.43 -14.63 15.63
C GLU A 92 -14.95 -14.66 15.35
N SER A 93 -15.62 -13.52 15.41
CA SER A 93 -17.07 -13.46 15.19
C SER A 93 -17.44 -13.71 13.72
N ARG A 94 -16.53 -13.40 12.79
CA ARG A 94 -16.69 -13.74 11.37
C ARG A 94 -16.70 -15.24 11.13
N GLU A 95 -15.91 -16.02 11.88
CA GLU A 95 -15.88 -17.48 11.76
C GLU A 95 -17.18 -18.15 12.27
N LEU A 96 -17.98 -17.43 13.07
CA LEU A 96 -19.33 -17.87 13.47
C LEU A 96 -20.39 -17.61 12.39
N GLY A 97 -20.12 -16.70 11.45
CA GLY A 97 -21.05 -16.29 10.41
C GLY A 97 -21.03 -14.78 10.17
N TRP A 98 -21.48 -14.38 8.98
CA TRP A 98 -21.50 -12.96 8.63
C TRP A 98 -22.60 -12.22 9.39
N ASN A 99 -22.23 -11.19 10.15
CA ASN A 99 -23.15 -10.27 10.82
C ASN A 99 -22.95 -8.84 10.28
N GLY A 100 -23.92 -7.95 10.51
CA GLY A 100 -23.93 -6.61 9.92
C GLY A 100 -22.72 -5.75 10.30
N ALA A 101 -22.15 -5.95 11.49
CA ALA A 101 -20.98 -5.16 11.93
C ALA A 101 -19.72 -5.49 11.14
N LEU A 102 -19.65 -6.67 10.50
CA LEU A 102 -18.51 -7.09 9.67
C LEU A 102 -18.45 -6.35 8.32
N ASN A 103 -19.49 -5.61 7.93
CA ASN A 103 -19.44 -4.81 6.71
C ASN A 103 -18.48 -3.63 6.84
N PHE A 104 -18.10 -3.22 8.06
CA PHE A 104 -17.22 -2.09 8.31
C PHE A 104 -16.17 -2.41 9.37
N MET A 105 -15.05 -1.69 9.34
CA MET A 105 -14.09 -1.67 10.45
C MET A 105 -14.76 -1.15 11.74
N PRO A 106 -14.28 -1.52 12.95
CA PRO A 106 -14.83 -1.00 14.19
C PRO A 106 -14.77 0.54 14.25
N HIS A 107 -15.92 1.19 14.43
CA HIS A 107 -16.04 2.64 14.36
C HIS A 107 -17.28 3.16 15.12
N ILE A 108 -17.29 4.47 15.40
CA ILE A 108 -18.47 5.24 15.78
C ILE A 108 -18.79 6.19 14.62
N THR A 109 -20.03 6.17 14.13
CA THR A 109 -20.48 7.09 13.08
C THR A 109 -20.72 8.48 13.67
N LEU A 110 -20.02 9.50 13.16
CA LEU A 110 -20.20 10.90 13.58
C LEU A 110 -21.01 11.71 12.57
N VAL A 111 -20.74 11.53 11.28
CA VAL A 111 -21.53 12.11 10.19
C VAL A 111 -21.84 11.00 9.21
N SER A 112 -23.14 10.82 8.94
CA SER A 112 -23.66 9.81 8.01
C SER A 112 -23.16 10.07 6.59
N PHE A 113 -23.33 9.10 5.68
CA PHE A 113 -22.96 9.29 4.28
C PHE A 113 -23.59 10.56 3.69
N PHE A 114 -22.75 11.42 3.10
CA PHE A 114 -23.16 12.61 2.38
C PHE A 114 -22.50 12.66 1.00
N ARG A 115 -23.17 13.27 0.03
CA ARG A 115 -22.69 13.34 -1.36
C ARG A 115 -22.03 14.70 -1.61
N ALA A 116 -20.89 14.68 -2.28
CA ALA A 116 -20.21 15.90 -2.69
C ALA A 116 -19.52 15.70 -4.06
N PRO A 117 -19.37 16.77 -4.84
CA PRO A 117 -18.66 16.71 -6.12
C PRO A 117 -17.16 16.44 -5.91
N ASP A 118 -16.49 15.86 -6.90
CA ASP A 118 -15.08 15.46 -6.79
C ASP A 118 -14.16 16.68 -6.59
N GLU A 119 -14.54 17.85 -7.11
CA GLU A 119 -13.83 19.13 -6.98
C GLU A 119 -13.73 19.61 -5.52
N SER A 120 -14.63 19.13 -4.65
CA SER A 120 -14.71 19.54 -3.25
C SER A 120 -13.88 18.65 -2.31
N ALA A 121 -13.26 17.58 -2.81
CA ALA A 121 -12.61 16.55 -1.97
C ALA A 121 -11.54 17.14 -1.02
N GLU A 122 -10.67 18.01 -1.53
CA GLU A 122 -9.60 18.63 -0.75
C GLU A 122 -10.15 19.61 0.31
N GLN A 123 -11.19 20.37 -0.01
CA GLN A 123 -11.85 21.30 0.91
C GLN A 123 -12.62 20.55 2.01
N ILE A 124 -13.23 19.40 1.70
CA ILE A 124 -13.92 18.53 2.66
C ILE A 124 -12.92 17.97 3.68
N ALA A 125 -11.74 17.53 3.23
CA ALA A 125 -10.65 17.09 4.12
C ALA A 125 -10.10 18.24 4.97
N SER A 126 -9.80 19.38 4.34
CA SER A 126 -9.29 20.58 5.02
C SER A 126 -10.28 21.14 6.06
N ALA A 127 -11.58 21.05 5.79
CA ALA A 127 -12.62 21.46 6.72
C ALA A 127 -12.55 20.67 8.04
N LEU A 128 -12.24 19.37 7.98
CA LEU A 128 -12.09 18.52 9.16
C LEU A 128 -10.85 18.91 9.97
N GLU A 129 -9.73 19.16 9.29
CA GLU A 129 -8.49 19.61 9.94
C GLU A 129 -8.68 20.96 10.66
N SER A 130 -9.51 21.84 10.10
CA SER A 130 -9.74 23.18 10.67
C SER A 130 -10.59 23.21 11.95
N ILE A 131 -11.36 22.15 12.26
CA ILE A 131 -12.28 22.14 13.40
C ILE A 131 -11.73 21.42 14.63
N VAL A 132 -10.64 20.67 14.47
CA VAL A 132 -10.03 19.90 15.54
C VAL A 132 -8.87 20.70 16.11
N ASP A 133 -9.14 21.43 17.19
CA ASP A 133 -8.11 22.20 17.92
C ASP A 133 -7.44 21.30 18.97
N CYS A 134 -6.11 21.34 19.06
CA CYS A 134 -5.31 20.38 19.81
C CYS A 134 -5.45 20.46 21.34
N ASN A 135 -6.25 21.39 21.86
CA ASN A 135 -6.24 21.81 23.27
C ASN A 135 -7.46 21.36 24.09
N GLU A 136 -8.46 20.69 23.49
CA GLU A 136 -9.74 20.33 24.15
C GLU A 136 -10.07 18.83 24.10
N TYR A 137 -9.07 17.95 24.05
CA TYR A 137 -9.30 16.51 24.00
C TYR A 137 -9.65 15.91 25.37
N PRO A 138 -10.63 14.99 25.45
CA PRO A 138 -10.83 14.19 26.64
C PRO A 138 -9.66 13.20 26.80
N ASP A 139 -9.23 12.96 28.05
CA ASP A 139 -8.17 11.98 28.34
C ASP A 139 -8.54 10.55 27.91
N SER A 140 -9.83 10.23 27.92
CA SER A 140 -10.37 8.96 27.44
C SER A 140 -11.84 9.11 27.04
N ILE A 141 -12.31 8.23 26.14
CA ILE A 141 -13.73 8.13 25.80
C ILE A 141 -14.29 6.91 26.52
N GLY A 142 -15.13 7.16 27.52
CA GLY A 142 -15.81 6.10 28.27
C GLY A 142 -16.86 5.39 27.41
N LEU A 143 -16.82 4.06 27.43
CA LEU A 143 -17.76 3.18 26.73
C LEU A 143 -18.58 2.35 27.72
N GLU A 144 -19.82 2.01 27.36
CA GLU A 144 -20.71 1.12 28.09
C GLU A 144 -21.23 0.02 27.17
N THR A 145 -21.10 -1.22 27.61
CA THR A 145 -21.57 -2.37 26.86
C THR A 145 -23.08 -2.46 26.92
N TYR A 146 -23.71 -2.62 25.76
CA TYR A 146 -25.13 -2.86 25.63
C TYR A 146 -25.36 -4.12 24.79
N VAL A 147 -26.20 -5.00 25.31
CA VAL A 147 -26.58 -6.24 24.65
C VAL A 147 -28.10 -6.37 24.65
N SER A 148 -28.64 -6.70 23.49
CA SER A 148 -30.04 -7.03 23.25
C SER A 148 -30.12 -8.19 22.27
N GLN A 149 -31.28 -8.81 22.11
CA GLN A 149 -31.44 -10.02 21.28
C GLN A 149 -30.89 -9.88 19.85
N ASN A 150 -30.97 -8.68 19.25
CA ASN A 150 -30.60 -8.45 17.85
C ASN A 150 -29.46 -7.43 17.67
N PHE A 151 -28.87 -6.94 18.77
CA PHE A 151 -27.85 -5.90 18.71
C PHE A 151 -26.93 -5.97 19.92
N MET A 152 -25.62 -5.89 19.67
CA MET A 152 -24.55 -5.80 20.65
C MET A 152 -23.61 -4.65 20.26
N GLY A 153 -23.26 -3.80 21.22
CA GLY A 153 -22.42 -2.64 20.95
C GLY A 153 -21.85 -1.99 22.19
N LEU A 154 -20.96 -1.01 21.96
CA LEU A 154 -20.34 -0.17 22.97
C LEU A 154 -20.85 1.26 22.80
N PHE A 155 -21.68 1.74 23.71
CA PHE A 155 -22.24 3.10 23.70
C PHE A 155 -21.29 4.07 24.37
N VAL A 156 -21.19 5.28 23.83
CA VAL A 156 -20.39 6.36 24.41
C VAL A 156 -21.15 6.96 25.58
N LYS A 157 -20.48 7.12 26.73
CA LYS A 157 -21.07 7.79 27.91
C LYS A 157 -21.43 9.25 27.63
N ASP A 158 -22.54 9.72 28.20
CA ASP A 158 -23.18 11.02 27.91
C ASP A 158 -22.20 12.20 27.74
N LYS A 159 -21.32 12.44 28.72
CA LYS A 159 -20.35 13.56 28.67
C LYS A 159 -19.47 13.52 27.41
N HIS A 160 -19.01 12.33 27.01
CA HIS A 160 -18.15 12.18 25.82
C HIS A 160 -18.98 12.15 24.53
N ALA A 161 -20.22 11.68 24.60
CA ALA A 161 -21.14 11.69 23.47
C ALA A 161 -21.50 13.12 23.06
N GLU A 162 -21.76 14.02 24.02
CA GLU A 162 -21.96 15.45 23.78
C GLU A 162 -20.75 16.09 23.08
N TRP A 163 -19.54 15.75 23.54
CA TRP A 163 -18.30 16.27 22.97
C TRP A 163 -18.06 15.79 21.52
N LEU A 164 -18.24 14.50 21.24
CA LEU A 164 -18.15 13.95 19.87
C LEU A 164 -19.23 14.55 18.95
N THR A 165 -20.44 14.75 19.48
CA THR A 165 -21.54 15.40 18.76
C THR A 165 -21.18 16.85 18.42
N SER A 166 -20.50 17.57 19.32
CA SER A 166 -20.00 18.92 19.06
C SER A 166 -19.01 18.97 17.89
N ILE A 167 -18.12 17.97 17.77
CA ILE A 167 -17.21 17.84 16.63
C ILE A 167 -17.99 17.62 15.34
N ALA A 168 -18.93 16.67 15.35
CA ALA A 168 -19.76 16.37 14.19
C ALA A 168 -20.55 17.60 13.71
N MET A 169 -21.16 18.35 14.64
CA MET A 169 -21.91 19.57 14.33
C MET A 169 -21.02 20.69 13.77
N ARG A 170 -19.82 20.89 14.34
CA ARG A 170 -18.83 21.85 13.78
C ARG A 170 -18.42 21.46 12.37
N TYR A 171 -18.23 20.18 12.10
CA TYR A 171 -17.89 19.69 10.77
C TYR A 171 -19.00 19.93 9.76
N VAL A 172 -20.24 19.55 10.11
CA VAL A 172 -21.42 19.79 9.27
C VAL A 172 -21.61 21.28 8.98
N ASN A 173 -21.39 22.17 9.94
CA ASN A 173 -21.44 23.61 9.72
C ASN A 173 -20.37 24.10 8.72
N LYS A 174 -19.15 23.54 8.77
CA LYS A 174 -18.11 23.84 7.76
C LYS A 174 -18.50 23.33 6.38
N LEU A 175 -19.07 22.14 6.29
CA LEU A 175 -19.57 21.58 5.03
C LEU A 175 -20.72 22.41 4.45
N ALA A 176 -21.63 22.91 5.28
CA ALA A 176 -22.73 23.78 4.85
C ALA A 176 -22.21 25.09 4.21
N ASN A 177 -21.12 25.66 4.72
CA ASN A 177 -20.46 26.83 4.10
C ASN A 177 -19.86 26.53 2.72
N LEU A 178 -19.60 25.25 2.42
CA LEU A 178 -19.19 24.76 1.10
C LEU A 178 -20.38 24.33 0.23
N MET A 179 -21.62 24.62 0.65
CA MET A 179 -22.86 24.20 -0.01
C MET A 179 -23.04 22.67 -0.06
N ILE A 180 -22.44 21.95 0.90
CA ILE A 180 -22.56 20.49 1.02
C ILE A 180 -23.55 20.17 2.15
N THR A 181 -24.58 19.38 1.83
CA THR A 181 -25.57 18.91 2.81
C THR A 181 -25.07 17.63 3.48
N ALA A 182 -24.97 17.65 4.80
CA ALA A 182 -24.58 16.50 5.62
C ALA A 182 -25.35 16.52 6.95
N GLU A 183 -25.48 15.35 7.58
CA GLU A 183 -26.20 15.19 8.84
C GLU A 183 -25.29 14.62 9.92
N ALA A 184 -25.18 15.32 11.04
CA ALA A 184 -24.46 14.85 12.21
C ALA A 184 -25.29 13.77 12.92
N HIS A 185 -24.64 12.70 13.35
CA HIS A 185 -25.28 11.67 14.15
C HIS A 185 -25.30 12.11 15.61
N THR A 186 -26.49 12.45 16.12
CA THR A 186 -26.66 13.01 17.48
C THR A 186 -27.24 12.02 18.48
N ASN A 187 -27.76 10.87 18.01
CA ASN A 187 -28.51 9.95 18.85
C ASN A 187 -27.66 8.73 19.22
N SER A 188 -27.41 8.54 20.51
CA SER A 188 -26.83 7.30 21.06
C SER A 188 -25.57 6.84 20.31
N LEU A 189 -24.53 7.67 20.28
CA LEU A 189 -23.25 7.33 19.65
C LEU A 189 -22.73 5.99 20.17
N HIS A 190 -22.45 5.06 19.27
CA HIS A 190 -22.02 3.71 19.61
C HIS A 190 -21.10 3.12 18.57
N LEU A 191 -20.34 2.12 19.01
CA LEU A 191 -19.61 1.18 18.17
C LEU A 191 -20.39 -0.13 18.13
N SER A 192 -20.79 -0.54 16.92
CA SER A 192 -21.50 -1.81 16.72
C SER A 192 -20.52 -2.98 16.75
N LEU A 193 -20.81 -3.99 17.58
CA LEU A 193 -20.03 -5.22 17.66
C LEU A 193 -20.68 -6.34 16.84
N ALA A 194 -22.00 -6.51 16.98
CA ALA A 194 -22.75 -7.47 16.20
C ALA A 194 -24.21 -7.03 16.09
N TYR A 195 -24.79 -7.16 14.90
CA TYR A 195 -26.22 -6.97 14.65
C TYR A 195 -26.62 -7.73 13.37
N GLN A 196 -27.92 -7.89 13.11
CA GLN A 196 -28.41 -8.66 11.96
C GLN A 196 -27.85 -10.10 11.90
N PHE A 197 -27.70 -10.75 13.06
CA PHE A 197 -27.29 -12.16 13.16
C PHE A 197 -28.49 -13.06 13.52
N PRO A 198 -28.48 -14.36 13.16
CA PRO A 198 -29.50 -15.30 13.60
C PRO A 198 -29.50 -15.49 15.12
N ASN A 199 -30.68 -15.71 15.72
CA ASN A 199 -30.83 -15.92 17.18
C ASN A 199 -29.95 -17.05 17.75
N SER A 200 -29.58 -18.04 16.93
CA SER A 200 -28.66 -19.12 17.33
C SER A 200 -27.26 -18.62 17.68
N LEU A 201 -26.83 -17.49 17.11
CA LEU A 201 -25.51 -16.88 17.37
C LEU A 201 -25.51 -15.94 18.59
N PHE A 202 -26.66 -15.68 19.22
CA PHE A 202 -26.73 -14.75 20.34
C PHE A 202 -25.82 -15.17 21.52
N VAL A 203 -25.92 -16.43 21.97
CA VAL A 203 -25.13 -16.93 23.11
C VAL A 203 -23.62 -16.86 22.85
N PRO A 204 -23.08 -17.41 21.73
CA PRO A 204 -21.64 -17.33 21.48
C PRO A 204 -21.15 -15.89 21.32
N LEU A 205 -21.89 -15.03 20.61
CA LEU A 205 -21.51 -13.61 20.45
C LEU A 205 -21.54 -12.87 21.79
N ASN A 206 -22.55 -13.10 22.64
CA ASN A 206 -22.63 -12.46 23.95
C ASN A 206 -21.43 -12.84 24.83
N ASN A 207 -21.05 -14.12 24.84
CA ASN A 207 -19.87 -14.58 25.59
C ASN A 207 -18.59 -13.89 25.11
N MET A 208 -18.44 -13.67 23.80
CA MET A 208 -17.31 -12.93 23.24
C MET A 208 -17.33 -11.44 23.64
N VAL A 209 -18.50 -10.82 23.67
CA VAL A 209 -18.64 -9.42 24.12
C VAL A 209 -18.25 -9.27 25.60
N GLU A 210 -18.64 -10.22 26.45
CA GLU A 210 -18.24 -10.24 27.87
C GLU A 210 -16.71 -10.33 28.04
N GLN A 211 -16.01 -11.03 27.14
CA GLN A 211 -14.55 -11.16 27.17
C GLN A 211 -13.78 -9.91 26.73
N LEU A 212 -14.41 -8.97 25.99
CA LEU A 212 -13.78 -7.70 25.63
C LEU A 212 -13.41 -6.87 26.89
N GLY A 213 -14.26 -6.95 27.92
CA GLY A 213 -14.11 -6.23 29.18
C GLY A 213 -14.52 -4.75 29.10
N SER A 214 -15.00 -4.19 30.21
CA SER A 214 -15.66 -2.88 30.27
C SER A 214 -14.73 -1.68 30.52
N ASN A 215 -13.40 -1.87 30.58
CA ASN A 215 -12.46 -0.81 30.99
C ASN A 215 -11.12 -0.88 30.25
N VAL A 216 -11.17 -1.08 28.93
CA VAL A 216 -9.98 -1.16 28.08
C VAL A 216 -9.53 0.26 27.70
N PRO A 217 -8.25 0.63 27.90
CA PRO A 217 -7.73 1.89 27.42
C PRO A 217 -7.91 2.02 25.90
N ALA A 218 -8.44 3.15 25.46
CA ALA A 218 -8.78 3.37 24.06
C ALA A 218 -8.25 4.72 23.60
N ASN A 219 -7.41 4.69 22.58
CA ASN A 219 -7.06 5.88 21.83
C ASN A 219 -8.04 6.05 20.66
N TRP A 220 -8.24 7.26 20.16
CA TRP A 220 -9.23 7.53 19.13
C TRP A 220 -8.69 8.48 18.07
N GLU A 221 -9.09 8.22 16.84
CA GLU A 221 -8.82 9.10 15.71
C GLU A 221 -10.07 9.30 14.87
N LEU A 222 -10.25 10.52 14.37
CA LEU A 222 -11.23 10.82 13.34
C LEU A 222 -10.68 10.35 12.00
N ARG A 223 -11.52 9.71 11.20
CA ARG A 223 -11.17 9.28 9.84
C ARG A 223 -12.27 9.67 8.86
N LEU A 224 -11.88 10.39 7.82
CA LEU A 224 -12.75 10.77 6.71
C LEU A 224 -12.56 9.79 5.56
N TYR A 225 -13.60 9.05 5.21
CA TYR A 225 -13.58 8.11 4.09
C TYR A 225 -14.48 8.57 2.97
N SER A 226 -14.25 8.02 1.77
CA SER A 226 -15.19 8.11 0.67
C SER A 226 -15.26 6.86 -0.18
N ARG A 227 -16.37 6.70 -0.89
CA ARG A 227 -16.63 5.59 -1.81
C ARG A 227 -17.37 6.05 -3.06
N ASP A 228 -17.33 5.22 -4.10
CA ASP A 228 -18.17 5.44 -5.28
C ASP A 228 -19.64 5.21 -4.93
N SER A 229 -20.50 6.20 -5.22
CA SER A 229 -21.92 6.17 -4.85
C SER A 229 -22.71 5.07 -5.58
N ARG A 230 -22.22 4.59 -6.73
CA ARG A 230 -22.86 3.52 -7.51
C ARG A 230 -22.70 2.15 -6.85
N LEU A 231 -21.66 1.99 -6.04
CA LEU A 231 -21.28 0.72 -5.41
C LEU A 231 -21.83 0.60 -3.98
N ARG A 232 -22.78 1.47 -3.61
CA ARG A 232 -23.31 1.58 -2.25
C ARG A 232 -23.96 0.30 -1.69
N ASN A 233 -24.47 -0.56 -2.56
CA ASN A 233 -25.16 -1.81 -2.20
C ASN A 233 -24.34 -3.05 -2.63
N ALA A 234 -23.09 -2.86 -3.07
CA ALA A 234 -22.25 -3.96 -3.49
C ALA A 234 -21.50 -4.54 -2.29
N HIS A 235 -21.44 -5.86 -2.20
CA HIS A 235 -20.51 -6.53 -1.30
C HIS A 235 -19.09 -6.45 -1.84
N VAL A 236 -18.11 -6.42 -0.94
CA VAL A 236 -16.70 -6.38 -1.30
C VAL A 236 -16.08 -7.73 -1.05
N HIS A 237 -15.41 -8.25 -2.06
CA HIS A 237 -14.68 -9.51 -2.04
C HIS A 237 -13.20 -9.23 -2.27
N LYS A 238 -12.35 -9.74 -1.40
CA LYS A 238 -10.89 -9.68 -1.55
C LYS A 238 -10.43 -10.86 -2.40
N VAL A 239 -9.59 -10.58 -3.41
CA VAL A 239 -8.97 -11.62 -4.23
C VAL A 239 -7.93 -12.37 -3.41
N THR A 240 -8.13 -13.68 -3.26
CA THR A 240 -7.22 -14.59 -2.56
C THR A 240 -6.31 -15.35 -3.53
N HIS A 241 -6.78 -15.60 -4.75
CA HIS A 241 -6.03 -16.32 -5.77
C HIS A 241 -6.04 -15.56 -7.10
N ALA A 242 -4.90 -15.60 -7.80
CA ALA A 242 -4.81 -14.96 -9.11
C ALA A 242 -5.67 -15.69 -10.14
N HIS A 243 -6.19 -14.95 -11.12
CA HIS A 243 -6.90 -15.51 -12.27
C HIS A 243 -6.49 -14.74 -13.53
N VAL A 244 -6.15 -15.48 -14.57
CA VAL A 244 -5.81 -14.93 -15.88
C VAL A 244 -7.01 -15.20 -16.80
N PRO A 245 -7.64 -14.16 -17.38
CA PRO A 245 -8.80 -14.29 -18.26
C PRO A 245 -8.51 -15.25 -19.41
N ARG A 246 -9.41 -16.21 -19.64
CA ARG A 246 -9.39 -17.09 -20.81
C ARG A 246 -10.33 -16.57 -21.90
N GLU A 247 -11.51 -16.14 -21.48
CA GLU A 247 -12.49 -15.47 -22.32
C GLU A 247 -12.44 -13.94 -22.16
N HIS A 248 -13.04 -13.24 -23.12
CA HIS A 248 -12.99 -11.77 -23.23
C HIS A 248 -13.89 -11.03 -22.24
N ASP A 249 -14.83 -11.75 -21.63
CA ASP A 249 -15.77 -11.29 -20.62
C ASP A 249 -15.31 -11.63 -19.19
N GLU A 250 -14.15 -12.26 -19.02
CA GLU A 250 -13.56 -12.57 -17.71
C GLU A 250 -12.70 -11.42 -17.15
N LEU A 251 -12.72 -11.25 -15.82
CA LEU A 251 -11.87 -10.31 -15.11
C LEU A 251 -10.52 -10.92 -14.76
N GLU A 252 -9.45 -10.14 -14.95
CA GLU A 252 -8.14 -10.47 -14.36
C GLU A 252 -8.20 -10.26 -12.85
N LEU A 253 -7.80 -11.28 -12.08
CA LEU A 253 -7.77 -11.21 -10.62
C LEU A 253 -6.31 -11.18 -10.13
N ARG A 254 -6.00 -10.21 -9.28
CA ARG A 254 -4.68 -10.06 -8.65
C ARG A 254 -4.82 -10.21 -7.14
N PRO A 255 -4.08 -11.13 -6.48
CA PRO A 255 -4.18 -11.33 -5.04
C PRO A 255 -3.99 -10.03 -4.26
N GLY A 256 -4.90 -9.74 -3.34
CA GLY A 256 -4.91 -8.52 -2.55
C GLY A 256 -5.85 -7.43 -3.06
N ASP A 257 -6.28 -7.47 -4.33
CA ASP A 257 -7.25 -6.53 -4.88
C ASP A 257 -8.69 -6.83 -4.40
N TYR A 258 -9.61 -5.92 -4.72
CA TYR A 258 -11.02 -6.03 -4.37
C TYR A 258 -11.92 -6.12 -5.60
N ILE A 259 -13.01 -6.85 -5.44
CA ILE A 259 -14.09 -7.00 -6.42
C ILE A 259 -15.40 -6.61 -5.73
N TYR A 260 -16.20 -5.81 -6.42
CA TYR A 260 -17.56 -5.48 -6.01
C TYR A 260 -18.53 -6.49 -6.62
N LEU A 261 -19.30 -7.17 -5.78
CA LEU A 261 -20.34 -8.10 -6.20
C LEU A 261 -21.72 -7.55 -5.82
N PRO A 262 -22.73 -7.65 -6.70
CA PRO A 262 -24.11 -7.33 -6.34
C PRO A 262 -24.61 -8.21 -5.18
N GLU A 263 -25.52 -7.67 -4.37
CA GLU A 263 -26.20 -8.44 -3.33
C GLU A 263 -26.92 -9.65 -3.93
N GLY A 264 -26.78 -10.83 -3.32
CA GLY A 264 -27.34 -12.09 -3.79
C GLY A 264 -26.62 -12.74 -4.99
N ALA A 265 -25.60 -12.10 -5.56
CA ALA A 265 -24.90 -12.64 -6.74
C ALA A 265 -24.17 -13.96 -6.45
N CYS A 266 -23.65 -14.13 -5.23
CA CYS A 266 -22.99 -15.38 -4.81
C CYS A 266 -23.98 -16.55 -4.72
N ASP A 267 -25.18 -16.30 -4.16
CA ASP A 267 -26.21 -17.33 -3.97
C ASP A 267 -26.90 -17.71 -5.28
N ALA A 268 -26.93 -16.78 -6.25
CA ALA A 268 -27.48 -17.02 -7.58
C ALA A 268 -26.53 -17.79 -8.51
N SER A 269 -25.25 -17.93 -8.14
CA SER A 269 -24.26 -18.64 -8.95
C SER A 269 -24.56 -20.14 -8.97
N ILE A 270 -24.62 -20.73 -10.17
CA ILE A 270 -24.93 -22.16 -10.38
C ILE A 270 -23.68 -23.02 -10.61
N ASP A 271 -22.59 -22.40 -11.05
CA ASP A 271 -21.36 -23.06 -11.51
C ASP A 271 -20.10 -22.51 -10.83
N GLY A 272 -20.27 -21.62 -9.83
CA GLY A 272 -19.18 -20.97 -9.11
C GLY A 272 -18.59 -19.75 -9.82
N TRP A 273 -19.18 -19.30 -10.92
CA TRP A 273 -18.83 -18.03 -11.57
C TRP A 273 -19.85 -16.95 -11.26
N VAL A 274 -19.37 -15.71 -11.15
CA VAL A 274 -20.21 -14.54 -10.86
C VAL A 274 -19.72 -13.34 -11.65
N GLU A 275 -20.63 -12.44 -12.03
CA GLU A 275 -20.27 -11.15 -12.60
C GLU A 275 -19.99 -10.14 -11.48
N GLY A 276 -18.88 -9.42 -11.58
CA GLY A 276 -18.47 -8.41 -10.62
C GLY A 276 -17.82 -7.20 -11.27
N ILE A 277 -17.49 -6.19 -10.48
CA ILE A 277 -16.76 -4.99 -10.91
C ILE A 277 -15.41 -4.96 -10.22
N SER A 278 -14.33 -4.87 -11.00
CA SER A 278 -12.98 -4.75 -10.46
C SER A 278 -12.77 -3.37 -9.81
N TRP A 279 -12.37 -3.35 -8.53
CA TRP A 279 -12.01 -2.09 -7.86
C TRP A 279 -10.82 -1.39 -8.51
N LEU A 280 -9.87 -2.17 -9.06
CA LEU A 280 -8.63 -1.65 -9.63
C LEU A 280 -8.86 -0.94 -10.98
N THR A 281 -9.84 -1.40 -11.75
CA THR A 281 -10.02 -0.99 -13.15
C THR A 281 -11.39 -0.39 -13.46
N GLY A 282 -12.37 -0.54 -12.56
CA GLY A 282 -13.75 -0.10 -12.74
C GLY A 282 -14.54 -0.89 -13.79
N THR A 283 -13.95 -1.92 -14.42
CA THR A 283 -14.63 -2.73 -15.44
C THR A 283 -15.40 -3.89 -14.83
N SER A 284 -16.52 -4.25 -15.47
CA SER A 284 -17.29 -5.46 -15.15
C SER A 284 -16.78 -6.68 -15.90
N GLY A 285 -17.00 -7.87 -15.34
CA GLY A 285 -16.80 -9.14 -16.02
C GLY A 285 -16.98 -10.33 -15.07
N TYR A 286 -16.88 -11.54 -15.62
CA TYR A 286 -17.02 -12.79 -14.88
C TYR A 286 -15.74 -13.16 -14.13
N LEU A 287 -15.92 -13.75 -12.96
CA LEU A 287 -14.82 -14.25 -12.14
C LEU A 287 -15.20 -15.55 -11.42
N PRO A 288 -14.22 -16.43 -11.14
CA PRO A 288 -14.43 -17.60 -10.32
C PRO A 288 -14.55 -17.20 -8.84
N LEU A 289 -15.69 -17.49 -8.21
CA LEU A 289 -16.02 -17.05 -6.85
C LEU A 289 -15.01 -17.59 -5.81
N ASN A 290 -14.53 -18.82 -6.00
CA ASN A 290 -13.54 -19.48 -5.14
C ASN A 290 -12.14 -18.83 -5.15
N HIS A 291 -11.89 -17.87 -6.05
CA HIS A 291 -10.68 -17.04 -6.02
C HIS A 291 -10.82 -15.80 -5.14
N THR A 292 -11.97 -15.62 -4.48
CA THR A 292 -12.27 -14.46 -3.65
C THR A 292 -12.85 -14.86 -2.30
N LYS A 293 -12.72 -13.98 -1.30
CA LYS A 293 -13.37 -14.12 0.01
C LYS A 293 -14.05 -12.80 0.38
N ARG A 294 -15.29 -12.85 0.87
CA ARG A 294 -16.01 -11.66 1.36
C ARG A 294 -15.20 -10.95 2.44
N THR A 295 -15.13 -9.63 2.36
CA THR A 295 -14.42 -8.75 3.30
C THR A 295 -15.26 -7.52 3.63
N ALA A 296 -14.80 -6.67 4.55
CA ALA A 296 -15.51 -5.45 4.91
C ALA A 296 -15.63 -4.53 3.68
N GLU A 297 -16.78 -3.89 3.50
CA GLU A 297 -16.98 -2.89 2.46
C GLU A 297 -16.01 -1.72 2.62
N SER A 298 -15.70 -1.35 3.87
CA SER A 298 -14.76 -0.29 4.19
C SER A 298 -13.33 -0.55 3.73
N ASP A 299 -12.96 -1.80 3.42
CA ASP A 299 -11.60 -2.13 2.94
C ASP A 299 -11.33 -1.56 1.55
N ALA A 300 -12.38 -1.32 0.77
CA ALA A 300 -12.29 -0.75 -0.58
C ALA A 300 -12.47 0.78 -0.61
N TRP A 301 -12.64 1.43 0.54
CA TRP A 301 -12.88 2.88 0.61
C TRP A 301 -11.59 3.69 0.57
N THR A 302 -11.71 4.92 0.06
CA THR A 302 -10.63 5.89 0.05
C THR A 302 -10.58 6.63 1.38
N LEU A 303 -9.45 6.58 2.09
CA LEU A 303 -9.21 7.40 3.28
C LEU A 303 -8.57 8.74 2.89
N HIS A 304 -9.22 9.85 3.23
CA HIS A 304 -8.81 11.22 2.88
C HIS A 304 -7.99 11.88 3.99
N CYS A 305 -8.45 11.78 5.24
CA CYS A 305 -7.84 12.48 6.37
C CYS A 305 -7.91 11.62 7.64
N THR A 306 -6.93 11.77 8.53
CA THR A 306 -6.91 11.15 9.86
C THR A 306 -6.41 12.14 10.90
N ILE A 307 -7.16 12.31 11.99
CA ILE A 307 -6.83 13.25 13.07
C ILE A 307 -6.91 12.53 14.41
N GLN A 308 -5.81 12.53 15.17
CA GLN A 308 -5.81 11.97 16.53
C GLN A 308 -6.60 12.87 17.48
N ILE A 309 -7.45 12.27 18.32
CA ILE A 309 -8.32 12.99 19.25
C ILE A 309 -8.23 12.52 20.71
N THR A 310 -7.46 11.48 21.01
CA THR A 310 -7.02 11.16 22.38
C THR A 310 -5.56 10.68 22.34
N ASP A 311 -4.76 11.00 23.36
CA ASP A 311 -3.33 10.67 23.44
C ASP A 311 -2.98 10.12 24.83
N HIS A 312 -2.97 8.79 25.00
CA HIS A 312 -2.19 8.21 26.08
C HIS A 312 -0.71 8.24 25.69
N ARG A 313 0.01 9.31 26.03
CA ARG A 313 1.48 9.28 26.02
C ARG A 313 1.96 8.40 27.18
N PRO A 314 2.55 7.22 26.97
CA PRO A 314 3.53 6.75 27.94
C PRO A 314 4.65 7.77 27.98
N GLN A 315 4.99 8.31 29.15
CA GLN A 315 6.15 9.17 29.32
C GLN A 315 7.43 8.35 29.05
N VAL A 316 7.87 8.33 27.80
CA VAL A 316 9.24 8.01 27.41
C VAL A 316 9.61 8.99 26.30
N GLY A 317 10.62 9.82 26.56
CA GLY A 317 11.05 10.87 25.64
C GLY A 317 11.55 10.33 24.31
N GLY A 318 11.16 11.00 23.22
CA GLY A 318 11.64 10.77 21.87
C GLY A 318 10.54 11.04 20.84
N GLU A 319 10.62 12.19 20.15
CA GLU A 319 9.68 12.54 19.07
C GLU A 319 9.84 11.55 17.90
N VAL A 320 8.76 10.81 17.59
CA VAL A 320 8.64 9.93 16.42
C VAL A 320 7.73 10.61 15.38
N PRO A 321 8.15 10.76 14.11
CA PRO A 321 7.30 11.38 13.09
C PRO A 321 6.05 10.55 12.73
N ARG A 322 4.94 11.27 12.51
CA ARG A 322 3.64 10.74 12.08
C ARG A 322 3.70 10.20 10.64
N SER A 323 3.82 8.88 10.50
CA SER A 323 3.33 8.12 9.33
C SER A 323 3.09 6.67 9.76
N ARG A 324 1.84 6.19 9.68
CA ARG A 324 1.52 4.80 9.98
C ARG A 324 1.90 3.90 8.79
N LYS A 325 2.48 2.75 9.13
CA LYS A 325 2.79 1.62 8.25
C LYS A 325 1.50 0.95 7.74
N PRO A 326 1.55 0.24 6.60
CA PRO A 326 0.45 -0.60 6.11
C PRO A 326 0.13 -1.76 7.09
N PRO A 327 -1.03 -2.44 6.94
CA PRO A 327 -1.45 -3.51 7.83
C PRO A 327 -0.45 -4.68 7.82
N VAL A 328 -0.17 -5.21 8.99
CA VAL A 328 0.60 -6.44 9.20
C VAL A 328 -0.25 -7.63 8.75
N LEU A 329 0.23 -8.40 7.78
CA LEU A 329 -0.30 -9.73 7.47
C LEU A 329 0.02 -10.66 8.65
N SER A 330 -1.02 -11.11 9.36
CA SER A 330 -0.89 -12.19 10.33
C SER A 330 -0.52 -13.48 9.60
N SER A 331 0.66 -14.01 9.89
CA SER A 331 1.19 -15.26 9.37
C SER A 331 0.88 -16.40 10.33
N ASN A 332 -0.38 -16.79 10.46
CA ASN A 332 -0.80 -18.02 11.13
C ASN A 332 -2.28 -18.29 10.84
N GLU A 333 -2.60 -18.94 9.72
CA GLU A 333 -3.76 -19.83 9.58
C GLU A 333 -3.48 -20.79 8.41
N SER A 334 -2.94 -21.96 8.73
CA SER A 334 -3.00 -23.14 7.86
C SER A 334 -3.05 -24.36 8.77
N LEU A 335 -4.25 -24.89 8.93
CA LEU A 335 -4.56 -26.27 9.32
C LEU A 335 -6.00 -26.55 8.86
N ASP A 336 -6.10 -27.24 7.72
CA ASP A 336 -7.35 -27.76 7.14
C ASP A 336 -7.82 -29.02 7.88
N THR A 337 -9.13 -29.31 7.86
CA THR A 337 -9.65 -30.68 7.59
C THR A 337 -11.11 -30.64 7.10
N PRO A 338 -11.50 -31.44 6.07
CA PRO A 338 -12.89 -31.76 5.74
C PRO A 338 -13.39 -33.03 6.46
N ASP A 339 -14.67 -33.05 6.79
CA ASP A 339 -15.39 -34.12 7.49
C ASP A 339 -15.57 -35.44 6.70
N GLY A 340 -15.35 -36.58 7.37
CA GLY A 340 -16.34 -37.67 7.38
C GLY A 340 -15.97 -39.04 6.76
N VAL A 341 -15.30 -39.94 7.51
CA VAL A 341 -15.42 -41.43 7.47
C VAL A 341 -15.04 -41.99 8.87
N PRO A 342 -15.71 -43.04 9.42
CA PRO A 342 -15.71 -43.32 10.86
C PRO A 342 -14.45 -44.01 11.40
N ALA A 343 -14.26 -43.84 12.71
CA ALA A 343 -13.08 -44.17 13.49
C ALA A 343 -12.81 -45.69 13.62
N ASP A 344 -11.57 -46.09 13.34
CA ASP A 344 -10.96 -47.30 13.87
C ASP A 344 -9.69 -46.92 14.64
N ASN A 345 -9.68 -47.30 15.92
CA ASN A 345 -8.58 -47.13 16.86
C ASN A 345 -7.43 -48.10 16.53
N GLU A 346 -6.21 -47.59 16.38
CA GLU A 346 -4.93 -48.13 16.91
C GLU A 346 -3.80 -47.18 16.43
N PRO A 347 -2.87 -46.71 17.30
CA PRO A 347 -1.85 -45.74 16.92
C PRO A 347 -0.67 -46.41 16.21
N ILE A 348 -0.54 -46.18 14.90
CA ILE A 348 0.71 -46.45 14.17
C ILE A 348 1.50 -45.15 14.12
N GLU A 349 2.67 -45.13 14.76
CA GLU A 349 3.66 -44.05 14.64
C GLU A 349 4.01 -43.81 13.17
N ALA A 350 3.47 -42.74 12.60
CA ALA A 350 3.86 -42.27 11.27
C ALA A 350 5.06 -41.33 11.41
N THR A 351 6.24 -41.83 11.04
CA THR A 351 7.42 -41.03 10.72
C THR A 351 7.03 -39.84 9.84
N GLN A 352 7.36 -38.62 10.29
CA GLN A 352 7.13 -37.38 9.53
C GLN A 352 7.69 -37.52 8.10
N PRO A 353 6.94 -37.17 7.04
CA PRO A 353 7.51 -37.05 5.71
C PRO A 353 8.52 -35.88 5.70
N PRO A 354 9.63 -35.99 4.97
CA PRO A 354 10.62 -34.92 4.89
C PRO A 354 9.99 -33.68 4.27
N THR A 355 10.13 -32.53 4.95
CA THR A 355 9.83 -31.21 4.39
C THR A 355 10.77 -30.94 3.22
N ILE A 356 10.23 -30.93 2.00
CA ILE A 356 11.00 -30.52 0.81
C ILE A 356 11.02 -28.98 0.81
N PRO A 357 12.19 -28.32 0.96
CA PRO A 357 12.26 -26.86 0.89
C PRO A 357 11.86 -26.38 -0.51
N SER A 358 10.86 -25.49 -0.58
CA SER A 358 10.45 -24.82 -1.82
C SER A 358 11.31 -23.60 -2.09
N ARG A 359 11.58 -23.32 -3.38
CA ARG A 359 12.36 -22.16 -3.80
C ARG A 359 11.55 -20.88 -3.61
N GLN A 360 12.16 -19.85 -3.02
CA GLN A 360 11.54 -18.53 -2.86
C GLN A 360 12.29 -17.44 -3.63
N ILE A 361 11.56 -16.41 -4.06
CA ILE A 361 12.14 -15.23 -4.72
C ILE A 361 11.59 -14.00 -4.01
N PHE A 362 12.49 -13.13 -3.53
CA PHE A 362 12.16 -11.86 -2.91
C PHE A 362 12.39 -10.75 -3.93
N ILE A 363 11.34 -10.01 -4.28
CA ILE A 363 11.45 -8.83 -5.13
C ILE A 363 11.19 -7.60 -4.27
N CYS A 364 12.07 -6.61 -4.37
CA CYS A 364 12.00 -5.42 -3.52
C CYS A 364 12.35 -4.15 -4.31
N ARG A 365 11.69 -3.05 -3.94
CA ARG A 365 11.97 -1.71 -4.46
C ARG A 365 13.14 -1.09 -3.70
N HIS A 366 13.87 -0.19 -4.35
CA HIS A 366 14.90 0.62 -3.70
C HIS A 366 14.30 1.52 -2.59
N GLY A 367 15.13 1.95 -1.64
CA GLY A 367 14.76 2.90 -0.59
C GLY A 367 14.53 4.34 -1.10
N GLU A 368 14.27 5.27 -0.17
CA GLU A 368 14.11 6.70 -0.49
C GLU A 368 15.33 7.28 -1.23
N ARG A 369 15.06 8.03 -2.31
CA ARG A 369 16.06 8.64 -3.18
C ARG A 369 16.28 10.12 -2.88
N ILE A 370 17.53 10.57 -2.97
CA ILE A 370 17.87 11.98 -2.67
C ILE A 370 17.22 12.99 -3.63
N ASP A 371 17.05 12.65 -4.91
CA ASP A 371 16.50 13.55 -5.93
C ASP A 371 14.99 13.76 -5.76
N PHE A 372 14.27 12.76 -5.25
CA PHE A 372 12.86 12.90 -4.89
C PHE A 372 12.67 13.75 -3.64
N THR A 373 13.55 13.59 -2.64
CA THR A 373 13.45 14.30 -1.36
C THR A 373 13.91 15.76 -1.47
N PHE A 374 14.97 16.04 -2.22
CA PHE A 374 15.63 17.35 -2.23
C PHE A 374 15.59 18.05 -3.60
N GLY A 375 15.02 17.44 -4.63
CA GLY A 375 14.97 18.01 -5.98
C GLY A 375 16.35 18.21 -6.59
N THR A 376 16.70 19.46 -6.92
CA THR A 376 17.99 19.82 -7.55
C THR A 376 19.14 19.86 -6.53
N TRP A 377 19.48 18.70 -5.98
CA TRP A 377 20.42 18.56 -4.86
C TRP A 377 21.90 18.74 -5.25
N ILE A 378 22.29 18.40 -6.48
CA ILE A 378 23.70 18.42 -6.94
C ILE A 378 24.37 19.79 -6.73
N PRO A 379 23.87 20.91 -7.29
CA PRO A 379 24.52 22.22 -7.12
C PRO A 379 24.47 22.74 -5.66
N TYR A 380 23.62 22.14 -4.82
CA TYR A 380 23.51 22.49 -3.40
C TYR A 380 24.53 21.73 -2.53
N CYS A 381 24.90 20.51 -2.96
CA CYS A 381 25.76 19.61 -2.20
C CYS A 381 27.20 19.52 -2.72
N PHE A 382 27.48 20.00 -3.94
CA PHE A 382 28.84 19.99 -4.49
C PHE A 382 29.40 21.40 -4.59
N GLU A 383 30.56 21.62 -3.95
CA GLU A 383 31.32 22.86 -4.06
C GLU A 383 32.00 22.98 -5.44
N PRO A 384 32.45 24.19 -5.87
CA PRO A 384 33.12 24.38 -7.15
C PRO A 384 34.38 23.54 -7.37
N ASN A 385 35.01 23.05 -6.30
CA ASN A 385 36.15 22.13 -6.35
C ASN A 385 35.74 20.65 -6.50
N GLY A 386 34.44 20.36 -6.60
CA GLY A 386 33.89 19.02 -6.72
C GLY A 386 33.73 18.26 -5.40
N CYS A 387 33.97 18.90 -4.26
CA CYS A 387 33.82 18.28 -2.95
C CYS A 387 32.35 18.17 -2.55
N TYR A 388 31.92 16.96 -2.15
CA TYR A 388 30.59 16.74 -1.58
C TYR A 388 30.52 17.26 -0.15
N ILE A 389 29.51 18.09 0.14
CA ILE A 389 29.17 18.57 1.47
C ILE A 389 27.75 18.13 1.80
N ARG A 390 27.62 17.34 2.87
CA ARG A 390 26.33 17.01 3.45
C ARG A 390 25.71 18.26 4.09
N ARG A 391 24.61 18.74 3.51
CA ARG A 391 23.89 19.94 3.98
C ARG A 391 22.69 19.65 4.88
N ASP A 392 22.18 18.41 4.82
CA ASP A 392 21.04 17.95 5.60
C ASP A 392 21.32 16.55 6.19
N LEU A 393 20.78 16.25 7.37
CA LEU A 393 21.00 14.97 8.04
C LEU A 393 20.34 13.80 7.29
N ASN A 394 19.35 14.02 6.44
CA ASN A 394 18.82 12.97 5.59
C ASN A 394 19.64 12.80 4.30
N MET A 395 20.57 13.69 3.95
CA MET A 395 21.51 13.44 2.85
C MET A 395 22.57 12.39 3.25
N PRO A 396 23.12 11.63 2.28
CA PRO A 396 24.19 10.66 2.54
C PRO A 396 25.36 11.27 3.30
N LYS A 397 25.98 10.46 4.16
CA LYS A 397 27.21 10.89 4.83
C LYS A 397 28.34 11.07 3.82
N GLU A 398 28.44 10.14 2.88
CA GLU A 398 29.47 10.05 1.85
C GLU A 398 28.80 9.65 0.54
N ILE A 399 29.43 10.02 -0.57
CA ILE A 399 28.94 9.75 -1.93
C ILE A 399 30.03 8.98 -2.68
N PRO A 400 29.68 7.94 -3.46
CA PRO A 400 30.67 7.20 -4.25
C PRO A 400 31.46 8.11 -5.19
N PRO A 401 32.78 7.90 -5.33
CA PRO A 401 33.60 8.71 -6.22
C PRO A 401 33.25 8.40 -7.69
N ARG A 402 32.65 9.38 -8.38
CA ARG A 402 32.32 9.33 -9.82
C ARG A 402 32.10 10.74 -10.38
N ASN A 403 31.85 10.85 -11.69
CA ASN A 403 31.49 12.13 -12.30
C ASN A 403 30.19 12.66 -11.69
N ILE A 404 30.24 13.90 -11.19
CA ILE A 404 29.14 14.57 -10.48
C ILE A 404 27.87 14.62 -11.35
N GLN A 405 28.02 14.83 -12.65
CA GLN A 405 26.86 14.96 -13.56
C GLN A 405 26.10 13.65 -13.73
N ASP A 406 26.75 12.50 -13.55
CA ASP A 406 26.08 11.20 -13.71
C ASP A 406 25.01 10.98 -12.62
N PHE A 407 25.18 11.60 -11.44
CA PHE A 407 24.19 11.53 -10.37
C PHE A 407 22.83 12.14 -10.73
N GLN A 408 22.76 12.93 -11.80
CA GLN A 408 21.51 13.56 -12.21
C GLN A 408 20.46 12.51 -12.63
N ASN A 409 20.91 11.42 -13.27
CA ASN A 409 20.03 10.34 -13.73
C ASN A 409 20.30 9.01 -12.99
N ASP A 410 21.29 8.98 -12.10
CA ASP A 410 21.65 7.81 -11.28
C ASP A 410 21.89 8.23 -9.81
N SER A 411 20.82 8.74 -9.19
CA SER A 411 20.87 9.31 -7.84
C SER A 411 21.08 8.23 -6.75
N PRO A 412 21.76 8.59 -5.64
CA PRO A 412 21.88 7.72 -4.48
C PRO A 412 20.61 7.73 -3.60
N LEU A 413 20.58 6.81 -2.64
CA LEU A 413 19.64 6.84 -1.52
C LEU A 413 19.88 8.05 -0.60
N THR A 414 18.90 8.35 0.24
CA THR A 414 19.06 9.18 1.44
C THR A 414 19.56 8.35 2.63
N THR A 415 19.92 9.00 3.74
CA THR A 415 20.21 8.31 5.02
C THR A 415 18.99 7.50 5.48
N LEU A 416 17.77 8.02 5.30
CA LEU A 416 16.54 7.30 5.59
C LEU A 416 16.34 6.10 4.65
N GLY A 417 16.65 6.24 3.36
CA GLY A 417 16.62 5.14 2.39
C GLY A 417 17.55 3.98 2.77
N GLU A 418 18.77 4.29 3.25
CA GLU A 418 19.69 3.27 3.78
C GLU A 418 19.16 2.61 5.06
N MET A 419 18.51 3.37 5.95
CA MET A 419 17.91 2.84 7.17
C MET A 419 16.73 1.92 6.87
N GLN A 420 15.85 2.29 5.94
CA GLN A 420 14.74 1.46 5.46
C GLN A 420 15.27 0.10 5.00
N ALA A 421 16.29 0.10 4.15
CA ALA A 421 16.94 -1.11 3.65
C ALA A 421 17.56 -1.94 4.78
N THR A 422 18.29 -1.32 5.70
CA THR A 422 18.90 -2.01 6.85
C THR A 422 17.84 -2.70 7.72
N LEU A 423 16.70 -2.04 7.97
CA LEU A 423 15.59 -2.60 8.76
C LEU A 423 14.94 -3.80 8.07
N VAL A 424 14.79 -3.76 6.73
CA VAL A 424 14.30 -4.90 5.96
C VAL A 424 15.23 -6.10 6.12
N GLY A 425 16.55 -5.89 5.97
CA GLY A 425 17.55 -6.94 6.20
C GLY A 425 17.49 -7.51 7.62
N GLY A 426 17.36 -6.63 8.63
CA GLY A 426 17.20 -7.04 10.02
C GLY A 426 15.94 -7.87 10.26
N ALA A 427 14.82 -7.53 9.62
CA ALA A 427 13.59 -8.32 9.68
C ALA A 427 13.76 -9.69 9.02
N MET A 428 14.43 -9.75 7.86
CA MET A 428 14.75 -11.01 7.19
C MET A 428 15.64 -11.90 8.06
N ARG A 429 16.62 -11.32 8.78
CA ARG A 429 17.44 -12.05 9.77
C ARG A 429 16.58 -12.63 10.89
N SER A 430 15.70 -11.82 11.49
CA SER A 430 14.81 -12.25 12.57
C SER A 430 13.87 -13.37 12.15
N SER A 431 13.48 -13.41 10.87
CA SER A 431 12.66 -14.47 10.29
C SER A 431 13.47 -15.67 9.77
N ASN A 432 14.77 -15.75 10.07
CA ASN A 432 15.68 -16.81 9.62
C ASN A 432 15.70 -17.02 8.09
N VAL A 433 15.49 -15.95 7.32
CA VAL A 433 15.60 -16.01 5.86
C VAL A 433 17.07 -16.22 5.47
N LYS A 434 17.32 -17.11 4.52
CA LYS A 434 18.64 -17.28 3.89
C LYS A 434 18.57 -16.75 2.47
N ILE A 435 19.58 -16.01 2.03
CA ILE A 435 19.71 -15.59 0.63
C ILE A 435 20.91 -16.32 0.07
N ASP A 436 20.72 -17.11 -0.99
CA ASP A 436 21.80 -17.83 -1.66
C ASP A 436 22.38 -17.02 -2.83
N VAL A 437 21.52 -16.27 -3.53
CA VAL A 437 21.89 -15.47 -4.70
C VAL A 437 21.17 -14.12 -4.66
N ALA A 438 21.90 -13.04 -4.95
CA ALA A 438 21.35 -11.69 -4.94
C ALA A 438 21.63 -10.96 -6.27
N PHE A 439 20.57 -10.42 -6.87
CA PHE A 439 20.62 -9.65 -8.12
C PHE A 439 20.11 -8.23 -7.89
N THR A 440 20.70 -7.26 -8.57
CA THR A 440 20.28 -5.86 -8.48
C THR A 440 20.34 -5.16 -9.84
N SER A 441 19.41 -4.23 -10.06
CA SER A 441 19.50 -3.24 -11.12
C SER A 441 20.80 -2.42 -11.00
N PRO A 442 21.39 -1.97 -12.13
CA PRO A 442 22.62 -1.17 -12.12
C PRO A 442 22.44 0.24 -11.53
N SER A 443 21.21 0.70 -11.32
CA SER A 443 20.94 1.99 -10.66
C SER A 443 21.56 2.02 -9.26
N LEU A 444 22.30 3.08 -8.94
CA LEU A 444 23.06 3.23 -7.69
C LEU A 444 22.17 3.01 -6.45
N ARG A 445 20.97 3.59 -6.44
CA ARG A 445 19.97 3.39 -5.39
C ARG A 445 19.59 1.92 -5.15
N CYS A 446 19.53 1.10 -6.20
CA CYS A 446 19.22 -0.33 -6.09
C CYS A 446 20.40 -1.09 -5.50
N VAL A 447 21.63 -0.79 -5.95
CA VAL A 447 22.87 -1.35 -5.39
C VAL A 447 23.00 -1.01 -3.90
N GLN A 448 22.81 0.26 -3.53
CA GLN A 448 22.83 0.69 -2.13
C GLN A 448 21.77 0.00 -1.28
N THR A 449 20.54 -0.13 -1.81
CA THR A 449 19.45 -0.79 -1.08
C THR A 449 19.80 -2.25 -0.79
N LEU A 450 20.18 -3.01 -1.81
CA LEU A 450 20.52 -4.42 -1.64
C LEU A 450 21.73 -4.59 -0.72
N SER A 451 22.75 -3.73 -0.84
CA SER A 451 23.92 -3.75 0.04
C SER A 451 23.55 -3.57 1.51
N GLN A 452 22.64 -2.64 1.83
CA GLN A 452 22.18 -2.40 3.20
C GLN A 452 21.27 -3.53 3.71
N ILE A 453 20.46 -4.14 2.84
CA ILE A 453 19.66 -5.32 3.21
C ILE A 453 20.55 -6.51 3.53
N LEU A 454 21.55 -6.81 2.71
CA LEU A 454 22.48 -7.91 2.96
C LEU A 454 23.28 -7.67 4.25
N LYS A 455 23.69 -6.42 4.50
CA LYS A 455 24.32 -6.02 5.77
C LYS A 455 23.39 -6.20 6.96
N GLY A 456 22.15 -5.74 6.87
CA GLY A 456 21.12 -5.93 7.90
C GLY A 456 20.78 -7.39 8.15
N LEU A 457 20.80 -8.20 7.08
CA LEU A 457 20.62 -9.65 7.12
C LEU A 457 21.83 -10.36 7.73
N GLY A 458 23.03 -9.79 7.60
CA GLY A 458 24.30 -10.43 8.01
C GLY A 458 24.75 -11.47 7.00
N SER A 459 24.47 -11.22 5.72
CA SER A 459 24.85 -12.08 4.60
C SER A 459 26.00 -11.44 3.84
N ASP A 460 27.02 -12.26 3.53
CA ASP A 460 28.19 -11.87 2.73
C ASP A 460 28.03 -12.23 1.24
N VAL A 461 26.82 -12.57 0.80
CA VAL A 461 26.53 -12.87 -0.61
C VAL A 461 26.89 -11.67 -1.48
N SER A 462 27.68 -11.91 -2.52
CA SER A 462 28.04 -10.90 -3.51
C SER A 462 26.86 -10.57 -4.43
N MET A 463 26.65 -9.29 -4.71
CA MET A 463 25.56 -8.80 -5.56
C MET A 463 25.91 -8.95 -7.04
N LYS A 464 24.97 -9.51 -7.82
CA LYS A 464 25.06 -9.62 -9.28
C LYS A 464 24.33 -8.46 -9.93
N VAL A 465 25.07 -7.57 -10.60
CA VAL A 465 24.48 -6.40 -11.28
C VAL A 465 23.91 -6.82 -12.63
N GLU A 466 22.59 -6.74 -12.78
CA GLU A 466 21.85 -7.20 -13.95
C GLU A 466 21.14 -6.01 -14.63
N PRO A 467 21.67 -5.49 -15.76
CA PRO A 467 21.07 -4.39 -16.50
C PRO A 467 19.62 -4.65 -16.93
N GLY A 468 19.23 -5.91 -17.16
CA GLY A 468 17.86 -6.26 -17.47
C GLY A 468 16.85 -5.93 -16.36
N LEU A 469 17.29 -5.72 -15.12
CA LEU A 469 16.44 -5.30 -13.98
C LEU A 469 16.21 -3.79 -13.93
N ILE A 470 16.67 -3.03 -14.92
CA ILE A 470 16.31 -1.62 -15.02
C ILE A 470 14.80 -1.46 -15.23
N GLU A 471 14.24 -0.42 -14.61
CA GLU A 471 12.87 0.03 -14.80
C GLU A 471 12.54 0.40 -16.25
N TRP A 472 11.30 0.82 -16.48
CA TRP A 472 10.79 1.10 -17.81
C TRP A 472 11.57 2.21 -18.53
N LEU A 473 12.11 1.90 -19.72
CA LEU A 473 13.01 2.80 -20.45
C LEU A 473 12.32 4.06 -20.98
N ALA A 474 10.98 4.11 -21.01
CA ALA A 474 10.25 5.33 -21.35
C ALA A 474 10.52 6.49 -20.36
N TRP A 475 10.97 6.19 -19.14
CA TRP A 475 11.36 7.22 -18.16
C TRP A 475 12.73 7.85 -18.46
N TYR A 476 13.44 7.36 -19.48
CA TYR A 476 14.76 7.82 -19.89
C TYR A 476 14.74 8.39 -21.32
N PRO A 477 14.01 9.50 -21.57
CA PRO A 477 13.86 10.06 -22.92
C PRO A 477 15.19 10.54 -23.53
N ASN A 478 16.19 10.81 -22.69
CA ASN A 478 17.53 11.28 -23.07
C ASN A 478 18.58 10.15 -23.12
N GLY A 479 18.15 8.90 -23.05
CA GLY A 479 19.03 7.73 -23.01
C GLY A 479 19.29 7.21 -21.59
N LEU A 480 19.88 6.03 -21.51
CA LEU A 480 20.17 5.34 -20.25
C LEU A 480 21.09 6.19 -19.35
N PRO A 481 20.94 6.10 -18.02
CA PRO A 481 21.92 6.67 -17.11
C PRO A 481 23.30 6.06 -17.34
N THR A 482 24.34 6.87 -17.11
CA THR A 482 25.68 6.33 -16.89
C THR A 482 25.66 5.61 -15.55
N TRP A 483 25.79 4.29 -15.52
CA TRP A 483 25.92 3.54 -14.26
C TRP A 483 27.38 3.35 -13.87
N MET A 484 27.62 3.14 -12.58
CA MET A 484 28.93 2.68 -12.11
C MET A 484 29.17 1.25 -12.61
N SER A 485 30.38 0.99 -13.12
CA SER A 485 30.84 -0.36 -13.45
C SER A 485 31.01 -1.21 -12.18
N PRO A 486 31.01 -2.56 -12.29
CA PRO A 486 31.27 -3.44 -11.15
C PRO A 486 32.57 -3.09 -10.40
N ASP A 487 33.65 -2.74 -11.13
CA ASP A 487 34.92 -2.34 -10.51
C ASP A 487 34.82 -1.01 -9.74
N GLU A 488 34.06 -0.04 -10.26
CA GLU A 488 33.79 1.23 -9.56
C GLU A 488 32.93 1.01 -8.32
N LEU A 489 31.95 0.11 -8.38
CA LEU A 489 31.13 -0.26 -7.23
C LEU A 489 31.96 -0.95 -6.13
N VAL A 490 32.87 -1.86 -6.50
CA VAL A 490 33.80 -2.49 -5.55
C VAL A 490 34.72 -1.44 -4.92
N LYS A 491 35.27 -0.51 -5.72
CA LYS A 491 36.08 0.61 -5.20
C LYS A 491 35.30 1.52 -4.27
N ALA A 492 33.99 1.67 -4.49
CA ALA A 492 33.08 2.41 -3.61
C ALA A 492 32.65 1.62 -2.36
N GLY A 493 33.12 0.38 -2.19
CA GLY A 493 32.89 -0.43 -0.99
C GLY A 493 31.69 -1.38 -1.07
N PHE A 494 31.08 -1.57 -2.25
CA PHE A 494 29.98 -2.52 -2.43
C PHE A 494 30.51 -3.93 -2.74
N ASN A 495 29.93 -4.95 -2.11
CA ASN A 495 30.25 -6.36 -2.36
C ASN A 495 29.56 -6.84 -3.66
N VAL A 496 30.19 -6.57 -4.80
CA VAL A 496 29.69 -6.91 -6.14
C VAL A 496 30.49 -8.08 -6.73
N ASP A 497 29.79 -9.03 -7.36
CA ASP A 497 30.40 -10.12 -8.12
C ASP A 497 30.91 -9.61 -9.48
N THR A 498 32.21 -9.35 -9.58
CA THR A 498 32.85 -8.87 -10.81
C THR A 498 33.00 -9.94 -11.90
N ASN A 499 32.81 -11.22 -11.55
CA ASN A 499 32.85 -12.33 -12.51
C ASN A 499 31.46 -12.65 -13.08
N TYR A 500 30.41 -11.98 -12.60
CA TYR A 500 29.06 -12.18 -13.11
C TYR A 500 28.93 -11.62 -14.54
N GLU A 501 28.58 -12.50 -15.48
CA GLU A 501 28.15 -12.09 -16.82
C GLU A 501 26.62 -11.85 -16.83
N PRO A 502 26.14 -10.63 -17.12
CA PRO A 502 24.72 -10.35 -17.14
C PRO A 502 23.97 -11.11 -18.21
N ILE A 503 22.75 -11.55 -17.87
CA ILE A 503 21.82 -12.25 -18.76
C ILE A 503 21.37 -11.30 -19.88
N VAL A 504 21.09 -10.05 -19.53
CA VAL A 504 20.79 -8.97 -20.49
C VAL A 504 21.90 -7.93 -20.39
N LYS A 505 22.66 -7.78 -21.46
CA LYS A 505 23.75 -6.78 -21.50
C LYS A 505 23.16 -5.39 -21.73
N THR A 506 23.80 -4.35 -21.19
CA THR A 506 23.36 -2.95 -21.38
C THR A 506 23.13 -2.58 -22.85
N LYS A 507 23.97 -3.10 -23.76
CA LYS A 507 23.87 -2.87 -25.20
C LYS A 507 22.68 -3.57 -25.88
N GLU A 508 22.06 -4.53 -25.20
CA GLU A 508 20.90 -5.30 -25.68
C GLU A 508 19.58 -4.66 -25.21
N LEU A 509 19.64 -3.69 -24.29
CA LEU A 509 18.48 -2.90 -23.90
C LEU A 509 17.99 -2.04 -25.08
N PRO A 510 16.68 -2.02 -25.36
CA PRO A 510 16.15 -1.22 -26.46
C PRO A 510 16.30 0.27 -26.17
N GLN A 511 16.50 1.10 -27.19
CA GLN A 511 16.57 2.57 -26.99
C GLN A 511 15.24 3.16 -26.51
N ARG A 512 14.13 2.53 -26.88
CA ARG A 512 12.77 2.86 -26.46
C ARG A 512 11.98 1.57 -26.35
N GLU A 513 11.11 1.50 -25.36
CA GLU A 513 10.19 0.38 -25.20
C GLU A 513 8.82 0.89 -24.76
N ASN A 514 7.77 0.22 -25.22
CA ASN A 514 6.43 0.41 -24.64
C ASN A 514 6.25 -0.49 -23.41
N ALA A 515 5.14 -0.32 -22.69
CA ALA A 515 4.87 -1.08 -21.47
C ALA A 515 4.85 -2.61 -21.69
N ALA A 516 4.26 -3.09 -22.81
CA ALA A 516 4.22 -4.52 -23.11
C ALA A 516 5.62 -5.11 -23.33
N GLN A 517 6.49 -4.40 -24.05
CA GLN A 517 7.88 -4.80 -24.26
C GLN A 517 8.68 -4.83 -22.95
N TYR A 518 8.43 -3.87 -22.04
CA TYR A 518 9.01 -3.86 -20.70
C TYR A 518 8.61 -5.10 -19.89
N TYR A 519 7.31 -5.41 -19.87
CA TYR A 519 6.80 -6.60 -19.17
C TYR A 519 7.37 -7.89 -19.76
N GLU A 520 7.43 -7.99 -21.09
CA GLU A 520 7.97 -9.16 -21.79
C GLU A 520 9.44 -9.39 -21.45
N ARG A 521 10.30 -8.36 -21.53
CA ARG A 521 11.73 -8.51 -21.18
C ARG A 521 11.94 -8.85 -19.71
N SER A 522 11.08 -8.31 -18.83
CA SER A 522 11.15 -8.56 -17.39
C SER A 522 10.75 -10.00 -17.08
N PHE A 523 9.69 -10.50 -17.70
CA PHE A 523 9.26 -11.89 -17.60
C PHE A 523 10.36 -12.85 -18.07
N GLU A 524 10.89 -12.64 -19.28
CA GLU A 524 11.95 -13.48 -19.85
C GLU A 524 13.23 -13.46 -19.02
N LEU A 525 13.59 -12.30 -18.46
CA LEU A 525 14.74 -12.19 -17.57
C LEU A 525 14.54 -12.99 -16.28
N ILE A 526 13.42 -12.81 -15.57
CA ILE A 526 13.16 -13.52 -14.31
C ILE A 526 13.13 -15.02 -14.56
N LYS A 527 12.53 -15.48 -15.66
CA LYS A 527 12.57 -16.88 -16.08
C LYS A 527 14.01 -17.41 -16.24
N LYS A 528 14.88 -16.68 -16.95
CA LYS A 528 16.30 -17.05 -17.09
C LYS A 528 17.08 -17.00 -15.77
N ILE A 529 16.81 -16.03 -14.90
CA ILE A 529 17.39 -15.98 -13.55
C ILE A 529 17.01 -17.25 -12.80
N ILE A 530 15.75 -17.69 -12.88
CA ILE A 530 15.27 -18.92 -12.26
C ILE A 530 16.02 -20.13 -12.83
N GLU A 531 16.09 -20.27 -14.14
CA GLU A 531 16.78 -21.38 -14.81
C GLU A 531 18.28 -21.44 -14.42
N ASN A 532 18.98 -20.31 -14.42
CA ASN A 532 20.43 -20.23 -14.17
C ASN A 532 20.85 -20.44 -12.72
N THR A 533 19.90 -20.38 -11.79
CA THR A 533 20.15 -20.58 -10.35
C THR A 533 19.69 -21.96 -9.88
N ASN A 534 19.20 -22.82 -10.79
CA ASN A 534 18.86 -24.21 -10.48
C ASN A 534 20.09 -25.14 -10.36
N THR A 535 21.28 -24.72 -10.83
CA THR A 535 22.45 -25.61 -11.07
C THR A 535 23.62 -25.44 -10.10
N THR A 536 23.52 -24.60 -9.06
CA THR A 536 24.67 -24.29 -8.19
C THR A 536 24.85 -25.25 -6.99
N SER A 537 24.54 -26.54 -7.15
CA SER A 537 24.90 -27.59 -6.17
C SER A 537 25.83 -28.65 -6.78
N CYS A 538 27.06 -28.67 -6.26
CA CYS A 538 28.02 -29.79 -6.23
C CYS A 538 28.63 -30.32 -7.55
N ARG A 539 29.84 -29.85 -7.87
CA ARG A 539 30.94 -30.72 -8.35
C ARG A 539 31.65 -31.36 -7.14
N SER A 540 30.94 -32.20 -6.40
CA SER A 540 31.53 -33.12 -5.40
C SER A 540 30.44 -34.09 -4.98
N HIS A 541 30.73 -35.39 -5.07
CA HIS A 541 29.79 -36.49 -4.87
C HIS A 541 29.20 -36.51 -3.45
N THR A 542 28.09 -35.79 -3.25
CA THR A 542 27.13 -35.98 -2.15
C THR A 542 25.84 -35.29 -2.54
N ILE A 543 24.75 -36.04 -2.73
CA ILE A 543 23.42 -35.49 -2.99
C ILE A 543 22.92 -34.88 -1.67
N GLY A 544 23.13 -33.57 -1.51
CA GLY A 544 22.56 -32.72 -0.47
C GLY A 544 21.47 -31.78 -1.02
N PRO A 545 20.63 -31.16 -0.17
CA PRO A 545 19.37 -30.52 -0.58
C PRO A 545 19.57 -29.31 -1.51
N LYS A 546 18.58 -29.11 -2.39
CA LYS A 546 18.52 -28.09 -3.44
C LYS A 546 18.54 -26.67 -2.82
N SER A 547 19.62 -25.93 -3.03
CA SER A 547 19.80 -24.53 -2.59
C SER A 547 18.78 -23.60 -3.27
N SER A 548 18.14 -22.76 -2.46
CA SER A 548 16.80 -22.20 -2.64
C SER A 548 16.74 -20.88 -1.88
N ILE A 549 16.87 -19.73 -2.57
CA ILE A 549 16.25 -18.41 -2.31
C ILE A 549 17.03 -17.32 -3.10
N SER A 550 16.35 -16.52 -3.92
CA SER A 550 16.95 -15.39 -4.67
C SER A 550 16.35 -14.05 -4.27
N CYS A 551 17.18 -13.01 -4.11
CA CYS A 551 16.71 -11.64 -3.94
C CYS A 551 16.95 -10.83 -5.22
N VAL A 552 15.93 -10.12 -5.71
CA VAL A 552 15.94 -9.36 -6.96
C VAL A 552 15.46 -7.94 -6.68
N PHE A 553 16.34 -6.94 -6.88
CA PHE A 553 15.97 -5.53 -6.77
C PHE A 553 15.68 -4.91 -8.13
N ASN A 554 14.43 -4.50 -8.34
CA ASN A 554 13.98 -3.79 -9.54
C ASN A 554 13.99 -2.27 -9.30
N GLY A 555 14.21 -1.49 -10.36
CA GLY A 555 14.26 -0.03 -10.32
C GLY A 555 12.90 0.67 -10.15
N SER A 556 11.79 -0.05 -10.29
CA SER A 556 10.42 0.49 -10.25
C SER A 556 9.78 0.42 -8.87
#